data_AF-A0A191HUA6-F1
#
_entry.id   AF-A0A191HUA6-F1
#
_cell.length_a   1.000
_cell.length_b   1.000
_cell.length_c   1.000
_cell.angle_alpha   90.00
_cell.angle_beta   90.00
_cell.angle_gamma   90.00
#
_symmetry.space_group_name_H-M   'P 1'
#
loop_
_entity.id
_entity.type
_entity.pdbx_description
1 polymer ?
#
loop_
_entity_poly.entity_id
_entity_poly.type
_entity_poly.pdbx_seq_one_letter_code
_entity_poly.pdbx_strand_id
1 'polypeptide(L)' 'MINSGEINEAENILFDKIYRISSESNLKAALFFYTELLKLPPEYLKKCNYTIEEIEEGFRGCEGTVWRN' A
#
# COMPACT_ATOMS: atom_id res chain seq x y z
N MET A 1 11.61 4.48 -7.96
CA MET A 1 10.63 4.83 -6.91
C MET A 1 10.20 3.64 -6.05
N ILE A 2 10.34 2.37 -6.47
CA ILE A 2 10.45 1.24 -5.51
C ILE A 2 11.93 0.94 -5.20
N ASN A 3 12.81 1.08 -6.19
CA ASN A 3 14.25 0.82 -6.08
C ASN A 3 15.06 1.74 -5.13
N SER A 4 14.44 2.70 -4.45
CA SER A 4 15.13 3.70 -3.63
C SER A 4 15.13 3.39 -2.13
N GLY A 5 14.39 2.39 -1.66
CA GLY A 5 14.23 2.11 -0.23
C GLY A 5 13.11 2.90 0.47
N GLU A 6 12.38 3.75 -0.28
CA GLU A 6 11.34 4.64 0.24
C GLU A 6 9.92 4.05 0.08
N ILE A 7 9.74 2.78 0.44
CA ILE A 7 8.39 2.15 0.39
C ILE A 7 7.42 2.89 1.33
N ASN A 8 7.89 3.31 2.50
CA ASN A 8 7.10 4.10 3.45
C ASN A 8 6.68 5.48 2.90
N GLU A 9 7.51 6.16 2.12
CA GLU A 9 7.10 7.45 1.53
C GLU A 9 6.11 7.24 0.39
N ALA A 10 6.30 6.19 -0.42
CA ALA A 10 5.35 5.82 -1.45
C ALA A 10 3.98 5.46 -0.85
N GLU A 11 3.96 4.71 0.25
CA GLU A 11 2.74 4.39 0.98
C GLU A 11 2.10 5.64 1.60
N ASN A 12 2.87 6.55 2.20
CA ASN A 12 2.33 7.80 2.73
C ASN A 12 1.67 8.65 1.65
N ILE A 13 2.29 8.80 0.47
CA ILE A 13 1.72 9.51 -0.67
C ILE A 13 0.45 8.81 -1.18
N LEU A 14 0.47 7.48 -1.20
CA LEU A 14 -0.67 6.65 -1.58
C LEU A 14 -1.83 6.87 -0.60
N PHE A 15 -1.59 6.82 0.71
CA PHE A 15 -2.58 7.10 1.74
C PHE A 15 -3.13 8.51 1.62
N ASP A 16 -2.29 9.53 1.48
CA ASP A 16 -2.73 10.93 1.42
C ASP A 16 -3.60 11.21 0.19
N LYS A 17 -3.36 10.50 -0.93
CA LYS A 17 -4.15 10.60 -2.16
C LYS A 17 -5.41 9.75 -2.15
N ILE A 18 -5.35 8.53 -1.61
CA ILE A 18 -6.46 7.58 -1.60
C ILE A 18 -7.47 7.93 -0.51
N TYR A 19 -7.03 8.31 0.68
CA TYR A 19 -7.92 8.60 1.81
C TYR A 19 -8.71 9.90 1.62
N ARG A 20 -8.20 10.85 0.81
CA ARG A 20 -8.91 12.11 0.50
C ARG A 20 -9.94 11.99 -0.61
N ILE A 21 -9.88 10.95 -1.45
CA ILE A 21 -10.79 10.76 -2.57
C ILE A 21 -11.13 9.27 -2.67
N SER A 22 -12.16 8.83 -1.95
CA SER A 22 -12.73 7.48 -2.12
C SER A 22 -13.30 7.34 -3.53
N SER A 23 -12.51 6.76 -4.45
CA SER A 23 -12.93 6.43 -5.81
C SER A 23 -12.45 5.04 -6.17
N GLU A 24 -13.20 4.35 -7.03
CA GLU A 24 -12.86 3.01 -7.51
C GLU A 24 -11.46 2.95 -8.14
N SER A 25 -11.03 4.03 -8.80
CA SER A 25 -9.69 4.17 -9.38
C SER A 25 -8.58 4.19 -8.32
N ASN A 26 -8.84 4.80 -7.17
CA ASN A 26 -7.87 4.87 -6.07
C ASN A 26 -7.75 3.51 -5.37
N LEU A 27 -8.86 2.81 -5.17
CA LEU A 27 -8.88 1.43 -4.69
C LEU A 27 -8.06 0.48 -5.60
N LYS A 28 -8.23 0.60 -6.92
CA LYS A 28 -7.43 -0.15 -7.89
C LYS A 28 -5.93 0.15 -7.79
N ALA A 29 -5.56 1.42 -7.58
CA ALA A 29 -4.17 1.81 -7.40
C ALA A 29 -3.55 1.25 -6.11
N ALA A 30 -4.29 1.25 -4.99
CA ALA A 30 -3.85 0.60 -3.75
C ALA A 30 -3.70 -0.90 -3.89
N LEU A 31 -4.70 -1.58 -4.46
CA LEU A 31 -4.62 -3.03 -4.71
C LEU A 31 -3.41 -3.38 -5.58
N PHE A 32 -3.16 -2.60 -6.62
CA PHE A 32 -1.98 -2.78 -7.46
C PHE A 32 -0.69 -2.60 -6.64
N PHE A 33 -0.59 -1.54 -5.85
CA PHE A 33 0.58 -1.27 -5.01
C PHE A 33 0.90 -2.43 -4.04
N TYR A 34 -0.08 -2.87 -3.24
CA TYR A 34 0.13 -3.99 -2.31
C TYR A 34 0.41 -5.32 -3.02
N THR A 35 -0.18 -5.55 -4.20
CA THR A 35 0.12 -6.73 -5.02
C THR A 35 1.55 -6.73 -5.53
N GLU A 36 2.09 -5.57 -5.91
CA GLU A 36 3.51 -5.45 -6.30
C GLU A 36 4.46 -5.63 -5.11
N LEU A 37 4.08 -5.17 -3.92
CA LEU A 37 4.87 -5.38 -2.71
C LEU A 37 4.97 -6.86 -2.30
N LEU A 38 3.89 -7.64 -2.48
CA LEU A 38 3.89 -9.09 -2.21
C LEU A 38 4.83 -9.88 -3.13
N LYS A 39 5.24 -9.31 -4.27
CA LYS A 39 6.21 -9.94 -5.19
C LYS A 39 7.66 -9.71 -4.75
N LEU A 40 7.91 -8.82 -3.79
CA LEU A 40 9.24 -8.49 -3.32
C LEU A 40 9.72 -9.48 -2.25
N PRO A 41 11.03 -9.81 -2.22
CA PRO A 41 11.58 -10.66 -1.17
C PRO A 41 11.43 -10.01 0.22
N PRO A 42 11.17 -10.78 1.29
CA PRO A 42 11.08 -10.24 2.65
C PRO A 42 12.34 -9.48 3.09
N GLU A 43 13.52 -9.87 2.61
CA GLU A 43 14.77 -9.17 2.90
C GLU A 43 14.83 -7.78 2.25
N TYR A 44 14.15 -7.61 1.10
CA TYR A 44 14.04 -6.33 0.41
C TYR A 44 13.06 -5.40 1.14
N LEU A 45 11.91 -5.93 1.57
CA LEU A 45 10.94 -5.19 2.37
C LEU A 45 11.58 -4.68 3.68
N LYS A 46 12.31 -5.54 4.38
CA LYS A 46 13.07 -5.14 5.59
C LYS A 46 14.10 -4.04 5.32
N LYS A 47 14.81 -4.08 4.19
CA LYS A 47 15.73 -3.00 3.79
C LYS A 47 15.03 -1.67 3.55
N CYS A 48 13.76 -1.71 3.17
CA CYS A 48 12.92 -0.53 2.98
C CYS A 48 12.15 -0.15 4.26
N ASN A 49 12.50 -0.76 5.41
CA ASN A 49 11.81 -0.57 6.68
C ASN A 49 10.30 -0.83 6.58
N TYR A 50 9.95 -1.89 5.85
CA TYR A 50 8.58 -2.30 5.58
C TYR A 50 8.39 -3.80 5.87
N THR A 51 7.19 -4.17 6.27
CA THR A 51 6.84 -5.51 6.76
C THR A 51 5.68 -6.12 5.96
N ILE A 52 5.54 -7.45 6.03
CA ILE A 52 4.38 -8.13 5.42
C ILE A 52 3.10 -7.74 6.18
N GLU A 53 3.21 -7.55 7.49
CA GLU A 53 2.13 -7.10 8.35
C GLU A 53 1.57 -5.74 7.90
N GLU A 54 2.42 -4.77 7.53
CA GLU A 54 2.01 -3.48 6.97
C GLU A 54 1.28 -3.62 5.62
N ILE A 55 1.73 -4.53 4.74
CA ILE A 55 1.01 -4.87 3.50
C ILE A 55 -0.42 -5.35 3.82
N GLU A 56 -0.54 -6.27 4.77
CA GLU A 56 -1.84 -6.84 5.13
C GLU A 56 -2.76 -5.80 5.79
N GLU A 57 -2.23 -4.94 6.66
CA GLU A 57 -3.00 -3.86 7.28
C GLU A 57 -3.49 -2.85 6.25
N GLY A 58 -2.62 -2.46 5.31
CA GLY A 58 -2.97 -1.60 4.19
C GLY A 58 -4.03 -2.21 3.28
N PHE A 59 -3.92 -3.50 2.97
CA PHE A 59 -4.90 -4.25 2.19
C PHE A 59 -6.26 -4.33 2.89
N ARG A 60 -6.28 -4.68 4.18
CA ARG A 60 -7.51 -4.71 5.00
C ARG A 60 -8.17 -3.33 5.11
N GLY A 61 -7.39 -2.26 5.19
CA GLY A 61 -7.90 -0.88 5.15
C GLY A 61 -8.61 -0.54 3.84
N CYS A 62 -8.11 -1.06 2.71
CA CYS A 62 -8.76 -0.90 1.41
C CYS A 62 -10.06 -1.69 1.32
N GLU A 63 -10.13 -2.93 1.81
CA GLU A 63 -11.38 -3.70 1.83
C GLU A 63 -12.42 -3.11 2.81
N GLY A 64 -11.99 -2.63 3.98
CA GLY A 64 -12.87 -2.09 5.01
C GLY A 64 -13.50 -0.73 4.70
N THR A 65 -12.91 0.05 3.78
CA THR A 65 -13.48 1.34 3.30
C THR A 65 -14.60 1.16 2.29
N VAL A 66 -14.73 -0.03 1.67
CA VAL A 66 -15.79 -0.34 0.69
C VAL A 66 -17.15 -0.65 1.37
N TRP A 67 -17.16 -1.03 2.65
CA TRP A 67 -18.37 -1.50 3.36
C TRP A 67 -18.86 -0.59 4.50
N ARG A 68 -18.28 0.60 4.66
CA ARG A 68 -18.79 1.64 5.58
C ARG A 68 -19.41 2.80 4.79
N ASN A 69 -20.45 2.51 4.02
CA ASN A 69 -21.42 3.50 3.54
C ASN A 69 -22.81 2.85 3.50
#